data_AF-A0A7I7QVR8-F1
#
_entry.id   AF-A0A7I7QVR8-F1
#
_cell.length_a   1.000
_cell.length_b   1.000
_cell.length_c   1.000
_cell.angle_alpha   90.00
_cell.angle_beta   90.00
_cell.angle_gamma   90.00
#
_symmetry.space_group_name_H-M   'P 1'
#
loop_
_entity.id
_entity.type
_entity.pdbx_description
1 polymer ?
#
loop_
_entity_poly.entity_id
_entity_poly.type
_entity_poly.pdbx_seq_one_letter_code
_entity_poly.pdbx_strand_id
1 'polypeptide(L)'
;MPDAYHVVASDHIGFSRSSVPLVDDFAYSFDLLTEITEGLITQLGSDRFAAYIRHHGAPIGLRIASAQPERIAGIITLGGNA
;
A
#
# COMPACT_ATOMS: atom_id res chain seq x y z
N MET A 1 -2.46 -16.53 -18.54
CA MET A 1 -2.53 -15.18 -19.13
C MET A 1 -1.76 -14.22 -18.23
N PRO A 2 -0.43 -14.10 -18.41
CA PRO A 2 0.38 -13.17 -17.61
C PRO A 2 0.13 -11.69 -17.95
N ASP A 3 -0.56 -11.40 -19.07
CA ASP A 3 -0.62 -10.05 -19.67
C ASP A 3 -1.92 -9.27 -19.42
N ALA A 4 -2.82 -9.77 -18.55
CA ALA A 4 -4.10 -9.10 -18.32
C ALA A 4 -4.02 -7.90 -17.37
N TYR A 5 -2.96 -7.83 -16.54
CA TYR A 5 -2.82 -6.81 -15.51
C TYR A 5 -1.37 -6.34 -15.40
N HIS A 6 -1.20 -5.03 -15.22
CA HIS A 6 0.07 -4.48 -14.75
C HIS A 6 0.11 -4.58 -13.23
N VAL A 7 0.99 -5.44 -12.71
CA VAL A 7 1.06 -5.74 -11.27
C VAL A 7 2.24 -5.00 -10.65
N VAL A 8 1.96 -4.23 -9.60
CA VAL A 8 2.97 -3.57 -8.78
C VAL A 8 2.92 -4.17 -7.38
N ALA A 9 4.08 -4.59 -6.87
CA ALA A 9 4.27 -5.01 -5.48
C ALA A 9 5.35 -4.11 -4.86
N SER A 10 4.98 -3.33 -3.84
CA SER A 10 5.89 -2.45 -3.13
C SER A 10 6.24 -3.00 -1.75
N ASP A 11 7.45 -2.72 -1.30
CA ASP A 11 7.87 -2.95 0.07
C ASP A 11 7.62 -1.66 0.87
N HIS A 12 6.97 -1.73 2.03
CA HIS A 12 6.83 -0.58 2.92
C HIS A 12 8.20 -0.16 3.51
N ILE A 13 8.34 1.10 3.92
CA ILE A 13 9.52 1.56 4.67
C ILE A 13 9.70 0.67 5.91
N GLY A 14 10.92 0.20 6.14
CA GLY A 14 11.26 -0.79 7.17
C GLY A 14 11.21 -2.25 6.72
N PHE A 15 10.84 -2.54 5.47
CA PHE A 15 10.72 -3.90 4.94
C PHE A 15 11.61 -4.15 3.71
N SER A 16 12.15 -5.37 3.63
CA SER A 16 12.81 -5.93 2.45
C SER A 16 13.85 -4.99 1.82
N ARG A 17 13.58 -4.43 0.63
CA ARG A 17 14.51 -3.57 -0.11
C ARG A 17 14.22 -2.07 0.02
N SER A 18 13.15 -1.70 0.71
CA SER A 18 12.88 -0.31 1.05
C SER A 18 13.81 0.18 2.15
N SER A 19 13.98 1.50 2.28
CA SER A 19 14.80 2.10 3.32
C SER A 19 14.37 1.63 4.71
N VAL A 20 15.34 1.43 5.61
CA VAL A 20 15.12 1.03 7.00
C VAL A 20 15.74 2.08 7.93
N PRO A 21 15.18 3.30 7.99
CA PRO A 21 15.66 4.34 8.90
C PRO A 21 15.55 3.91 10.36
N LEU A 22 16.39 4.51 11.21
CA LEU A 22 16.32 4.30 12.66
C LEU A 22 14.99 4.84 13.20
N VAL A 23 14.51 4.25 14.30
CA VAL A 23 13.25 4.65 14.94
C VAL A 23 13.25 6.08 15.48
N ASP A 24 14.45 6.61 15.77
CA ASP A 24 14.62 8.01 16.19
C ASP A 24 14.52 9.00 15.02
N ASP A 25 14.77 8.53 13.78
CA ASP A 25 14.75 9.33 12.56
C ASP A 25 13.44 9.20 11.77
N PHE A 26 12.64 8.16 12.06
CA PHE A 26 11.42 7.85 11.33
C PHE A 26 10.32 7.29 12.23
N ALA A 27 9.17 7.97 12.24
CA ALA A 27 8.00 7.56 12.98
C ALA A 27 7.26 6.44 12.21
N TYR A 28 7.56 5.17 12.55
CA TYR A 28 6.84 4.02 12.01
C TYR A 28 5.39 3.98 12.54
N SER A 29 4.49 4.66 11.83
CA SER A 29 3.05 4.65 12.08
C SER A 29 2.30 4.20 10.83
N PHE A 30 1.10 3.64 11.01
CA PHE A 30 0.26 3.28 9.87
C PHE A 30 -0.14 4.50 9.04
N ASP A 31 -0.28 5.67 9.67
CA ASP A 31 -0.66 6.90 8.97
C ASP A 31 0.47 7.36 8.04
N LEU A 32 1.72 7.39 8.52
CA LEU A 32 2.86 7.78 7.68
C LEU A 32 3.13 6.76 6.56
N LEU A 33 3.01 5.46 6.86
CA LEU A 33 3.15 4.42 5.84
C LEU A 33 2.02 4.46 4.80
N THR A 34 0.83 4.92 5.19
CA THR A 34 -0.28 5.18 4.27
C THR A 34 0.06 6.33 3.34
N GLU A 35 0.49 7.48 3.87
CA GLU A 35 0.88 8.66 3.09
C GLU A 35 1.96 8.33 2.05
N ILE A 36 3.00 7.62 2.46
CA ILE A 36 4.10 7.22 1.56
C ILE A 36 3.59 6.27 0.46
N THR A 37 2.74 5.30 0.81
CA THR A 37 2.18 4.34 -0.15
C THR A 37 1.25 5.03 -1.15
N GLU A 38 0.42 5.99 -0.71
CA GLU A 38 -0.41 6.81 -1.60
C GLU A 38 0.44 7.68 -2.54
N GLY A 39 1.53 8.26 -2.02
CA GLY A 39 2.50 9.00 -2.80
C GLY A 39 3.11 8.15 -3.93
N LEU A 40 3.49 6.90 -3.62
CA LEU A 40 3.99 5.96 -4.61
C LEU A 40 2.92 5.63 -5.68
N ILE A 41 1.69 5.30 -5.28
CA ILE A 41 0.59 5.00 -6.20
C ILE A 41 0.35 6.17 -7.16
N THR A 42 0.41 7.40 -6.64
CA THR A 42 0.27 8.64 -7.42
C THR A 42 1.43 8.83 -8.40
N GLN A 43 2.67 8.62 -7.96
CA GLN A 43 3.85 8.70 -8.83
C GLN A 43 3.84 7.67 -9.96
N LEU A 44 3.24 6.49 -9.71
CA LEU A 44 3.06 5.44 -10.71
C LEU A 44 1.91 5.72 -11.70
N GLY A 45 1.16 6.82 -11.53
CA GLY A 45 0.02 7.17 -12.39
C GLY A 45 -1.13 6.17 -12.33
N SER A 46 -1.31 5.50 -11.19
CA SER A 46 -2.35 4.47 -11.02
C SER A 46 -3.66 5.11 -10.55
N ASP A 47 -4.45 5.63 -11.48
CA ASP A 47 -5.70 6.34 -11.18
C ASP A 47 -6.82 5.40 -10.70
N ARG A 48 -6.89 4.18 -11.24
CA ARG A 48 -7.84 3.15 -10.81
C ARG A 48 -7.18 1.77 -10.76
N PHE A 49 -7.25 1.11 -9.61
CA PHE A 49 -6.53 -0.14 -9.35
C PHE A 49 -7.31 -1.10 -8.44
N ALA A 50 -6.93 -2.39 -8.46
CA ALA A 50 -7.40 -3.36 -7.49
C ALA A 50 -6.34 -3.52 -6.39
N ALA A 51 -6.76 -3.54 -5.13
CA ALA A 51 -5.87 -3.67 -3.97
C ALA A 51 -5.80 -5.14 -3.52
N TYR A 52 -4.60 -5.70 -3.49
CA TYR A 52 -4.32 -6.99 -2.86
C TYR A 52 -3.57 -6.77 -1.56
N ILE A 53 -4.18 -7.14 -0.44
CA ILE A 53 -3.75 -6.73 0.89
C ILE A 53 -3.51 -7.96 1.77
N ARG A 54 -2.33 -8.05 2.40
CA ARG A 54 -1.98 -9.12 3.34
C ARG A 54 -1.46 -8.59 4.66
N HIS A 55 -1.86 -9.25 5.75
CA HIS A 55 -1.31 -9.04 7.10
C HIS A 55 -1.22 -7.57 7.51
N HIS A 56 -0.02 -7.08 7.84
CA HIS A 56 0.26 -5.71 8.28
C HIS A 56 0.00 -4.65 7.20
N GLY A 57 -0.25 -5.06 5.95
CA GLY A 57 -0.74 -4.18 4.91
C GLY A 57 -2.22 -3.80 5.07
N ALA A 58 -3.00 -4.52 5.90
CA ALA A 58 -4.43 -4.24 6.10
C ALA A 58 -4.72 -2.84 6.62
N PRO A 59 -4.07 -2.36 7.69
CA PRO A 59 -4.23 -0.98 8.17
C PRO A 59 -3.90 0.06 7.09
N ILE A 60 -2.91 -0.20 6.24
CA ILE A 60 -2.45 0.74 5.20
C ILE A 60 -3.41 0.71 4.02
N GLY A 61 -3.56 -0.43 3.35
CA GLY A 61 -4.35 -0.56 2.13
C GLY A 61 -5.83 -0.24 2.32
N LEU A 62 -6.41 -0.55 3.49
CA LEU A 62 -7.81 -0.23 3.77
C LEU A 62 -8.02 1.27 4.06
N ARG A 63 -7.05 1.98 4.66
CA ARG A 63 -7.10 3.43 4.81
C ARG A 63 -7.11 4.12 3.44
N ILE A 64 -6.21 3.72 2.54
CA ILE A 64 -6.16 4.22 1.16
C ILE A 64 -7.49 3.99 0.44
N ALA A 65 -7.99 2.75 0.50
CA ALA A 65 -9.23 2.38 -0.16
C ALA A 65 -10.45 3.14 0.41
N SER A 66 -10.47 3.40 1.71
CA SER A 66 -11.54 4.16 2.36
C SER A 66 -11.45 5.66 2.07
N ALA A 67 -10.24 6.20 1.89
CA ALA A 67 -10.04 7.63 1.61
C ALA A 67 -10.41 8.00 0.18
N GLN A 68 -10.15 7.10 -0.79
CA GLN A 68 -10.37 7.33 -2.22
C GLN A 68 -11.08 6.13 -2.88
N PRO A 69 -12.32 5.80 -2.48
CA PRO A 69 -13.03 4.61 -2.94
C PRO A 69 -13.25 4.57 -4.46
N GLU A 70 -13.34 5.72 -5.12
CA GLU A 70 -13.47 5.86 -6.58
C GLU A 70 -12.27 5.31 -7.36
N ARG A 71 -11.09 5.26 -6.73
CA ARG A 71 -9.86 4.69 -7.31
C ARG A 71 -9.81 3.17 -7.20
N ILE A 72 -10.70 2.55 -6.43
CA ILE A 72 -10.65 1.12 -6.12
C ILE A 72 -11.60 0.33 -7.04
N ALA A 73 -11.03 -0.52 -7.89
CA ALA A 73 -11.79 -1.45 -8.73
C ALA A 73 -12.21 -2.73 -7.98
N GLY A 74 -11.52 -3.06 -6.88
CA GLY A 74 -11.81 -4.21 -6.03
C GLY A 74 -10.74 -4.38 -4.95
N ILE A 75 -11.09 -5.12 -3.90
CA ILE A 75 -10.20 -5.41 -2.77
C ILE A 75 -10.15 -6.92 -2.54
N ILE A 76 -8.96 -7.45 -2.39
CA ILE A 76 -8.70 -8.83 -1.96
C ILE A 76 -7.88 -8.77 -0.68
N THR A 77 -8.41 -9.28 0.43
CA THR A 77 -7.70 -9.32 1.71
C THR A 77 -7.41 -10.75 2.13
N LEU A 78 -6.20 -11.05 2.59
CA LEU A 78 -5.85 -12.36 3.16
C LEU A 78 -5.14 -12.17 4.50
N GLY A 79 -5.77 -12.69 5.57
CA GLY A 79 -5.19 -12.69 6.92
C GLY A 79 -4.90 -11.30 7.48
N GLY A 80 -5.78 -10.33 7.20
CA GLY A 80 -5.63 -8.95 7.67
C GLY A 80 -5.88 -8.84 9.17
N ASN A 81 -4.89 -8.32 9.90
CA ASN A 81 -5.10 -7.77 11.24
C ASN A 81 -5.31 -6.28 11.03
N ALA A 82 -6.56 -5.84 11.11
CA ALA A 82 -6.96 -4.44 10.97
C ALA A 82 -7.02 -3.76 12.33
#